data_AF-A0A6M9PBV8-F1
#
_entry.id   AF-A0A6M9PBV8-F1
#
_cell.length_a   1.000
_cell.length_b   1.000
_cell.length_c   1.000
_cell.angle_alpha   90.00
_cell.angle_beta   90.00
_cell.angle_gamma   90.00
#
_symmetry.space_group_name_H-M   'P 1'
#
loop_
_entity.id
_entity.type
_entity.pdbx_description
1 polymer ?
#
loop_
_entity_poly.entity_id
_entity_poly.type
_entity_poly.pdbx_seq_one_letter_code
_entity_poly.pdbx_strand_id
1 'polypeptide(L)' 'MKRIVDIFSKDWSPEIIWTYIVNLDGVDNTQDLKRDEVPLSAFESEALRLAIAESRGDSDSIFAKVRE' A
#
# COMPACT_ATOMS: atom_id res chain seq x y z
N MET A 1 10.92 1.67 -7.36
CA MET A 1 11.33 0.93 -6.15
C MET A 1 10.19 -0.01 -5.79
N LYS A 2 10.49 -1.24 -5.37
CA LYS A 2 9.47 -2.22 -4.94
C LYS A 2 9.44 -2.32 -3.41
N ARG A 3 8.25 -2.39 -2.84
CA ARG A 3 8.02 -2.62 -1.40
C ARG A 3 6.90 -3.64 -1.21
N ILE A 4 7.03 -4.45 -0.16
CA ILE A 4 5.98 -5.35 0.29
C ILE A 4 5.07 -4.54 1.21
N VAL A 5 3.77 -4.56 0.94
CA VAL A 5 2.76 -3.84 1.71
C VAL A 5 1.69 -4.81 2.14
N ASP A 6 1.46 -4.88 3.44
CA ASP A 6 0.44 -5.72 4.04
C ASP A 6 -0.85 -4.91 4.22
N ILE A 7 -1.97 -5.56 3.94
CA ILE A 7 -3.31 -5.05 4.21
C ILE A 7 -3.82 -5.72 5.47
N PHE A 8 -4.25 -4.91 6.42
CA PHE A 8 -4.77 -5.33 7.71
C PHE A 8 -6.26 -5.01 7.81
N SER A 9 -6.99 -5.84 8.55
CA SER A 9 -8.31 -5.47 9.07
C SER A 9 -8.19 -4.37 10.13
N LYS A 10 -9.17 -3.46 10.16
CA LYS A 10 -9.33 -2.41 11.20
C LYS A 10 -10.18 -2.88 12.39
N ASP A 11 -10.38 -4.18 12.53
CA ASP A 11 -11.10 -4.74 13.67
C ASP A 11 -10.24 -4.74 14.94
N TRP A 12 -10.83 -5.24 16.02
CA TRP A 12 -10.22 -5.28 17.35
C TRP A 12 -8.95 -6.14 17.42
N SER A 13 -8.72 -6.99 16.42
CA SER A 13 -7.53 -7.83 16.28
C SER A 13 -7.01 -7.73 14.83
N PRO A 14 -6.20 -6.71 14.51
CA PRO A 14 -5.72 -6.51 13.15
C PRO A 14 -4.97 -7.73 12.61
N GLU A 15 -5.55 -8.37 11.60
CA GLU A 15 -4.98 -9.52 10.91
C GLU A 15 -4.58 -9.14 9.48
N ILE A 16 -3.52 -9.75 8.97
CA ILE A 16 -3.12 -9.58 7.57
C ILE A 16 -4.11 -10.34 6.70
N ILE A 17 -4.91 -9.61 5.93
CA ILE A 17 -5.88 -10.19 5.00
C ILE A 17 -5.31 -10.34 3.58
N TRP A 18 -4.29 -9.55 3.23
CA TRP A 18 -3.62 -9.61 1.94
C TRP A 18 -2.24 -8.95 1.95
N THR A 19 -1.39 -9.30 0.99
CA THR A 19 -0.07 -8.68 0.80
C THR A 19 0.13 -8.32 -0.67
N TYR A 20 0.54 -7.08 -0.94
CA TYR A 20 0.92 -6.61 -2.26
C TYR A 20 2.43 -6.41 -2.38
N ILE A 21 2.96 -6.63 -3.58
CA ILE A 21 4.27 -6.10 -3.98
C ILE A 21 4.00 -4.85 -4.80
N VAL A 22 4.11 -3.68 -4.18
CA VAL A 22 3.84 -2.39 -4.82
C VAL A 22 5.11 -1.88 -5.49
N ASN A 23 4.98 -1.48 -6.75
CA ASN A 23 6.00 -0.77 -7.49
C ASN A 23 5.48 0.60 -7.89
N LEU A 24 6.18 1.66 -7.49
CA LEU A 24 5.86 3.03 -7.86
C LEU A 24 6.74 3.57 -9.01
N ASP A 25 7.60 2.75 -9.61
CA ASP A 25 8.34 3.16 -10.81
C ASP A 25 7.35 3.39 -11.97
N GLY A 26 7.28 4.61 -12.50
CA GLY A 26 6.49 4.95 -13.69
C GLY A 26 5.18 5.68 -13.44
N VAL A 27 4.89 6.13 -12.22
CA VAL A 27 3.84 7.13 -11.99
C VAL A 27 4.37 8.46 -12.54
N ASP A 28 3.63 9.18 -13.38
CA ASP A 28 4.10 10.36 -14.14
C ASP A 28 4.76 11.47 -13.27
N ASN A 29 4.53 11.47 -11.95
CA ASN A 29 5.13 12.40 -10.98
C ASN A 29 6.29 11.81 -10.13
N THR A 30 6.77 10.60 -10.46
CA THR A 30 7.85 9.92 -9.71
C THR A 30 9.18 9.85 -10.47
N GLN A 31 9.23 10.29 -11.73
CA GLN A 31 10.49 10.35 -12.48
C GLN A 31 11.49 11.35 -11.87
N ASP A 32 11.00 12.39 -11.20
CA ASP A 32 11.78 13.42 -10.52
C ASP A 32 11.97 13.17 -9.01
N LEU A 33 11.18 12.25 -8.43
CA LEU A 33 11.41 11.81 -7.05
C LEU A 33 12.58 10.83 -7.10
N LYS A 34 13.71 11.18 -6.46
CA LYS A 34 14.81 10.24 -6.32
C LYS A 34 14.23 8.92 -5.80
N ARG A 35 14.66 7.80 -6.37
CA ARG A 35 14.16 6.45 -6.02
C ARG A 35 14.13 6.17 -4.51
N ASP A 36 14.95 6.89 -3.74
CA ASP A 36 15.10 6.79 -2.28
C ASP A 36 14.29 7.83 -1.48
N GLU A 37 13.63 8.78 -2.13
CA GLU A 37 12.83 9.86 -1.50
C GLU A 37 11.31 9.58 -1.55
N VAL A 38 10.88 8.46 -2.14
CA VAL A 38 9.45 8.11 -2.18
C VAL A 38 9.00 7.69 -0.77
N PRO A 39 8.06 8.41 -0.14
CA PRO A 39 7.63 8.12 1.23
C PRO A 39 6.89 6.79 1.29
N LEU A 40 7.03 6.07 2.41
CA LEU A 40 6.33 4.80 2.66
C LEU A 40 4.82 4.93 2.48
N SER A 41 4.25 6.08 2.88
CA SER A 41 2.83 6.38 2.73
C SER A 41 2.33 6.33 1.28
N ALA A 42 3.19 6.56 0.29
CA ALA A 42 2.81 6.41 -1.12
C ALA A 42 2.59 4.93 -1.49
N PHE A 43 3.41 4.03 -0.95
CA PHE A 43 3.24 2.58 -1.15
C PHE A 43 2.00 2.07 -0.43
N GLU A 44 1.75 2.56 0.79
CA GLU A 44 0.56 2.22 1.58
C GLU A 44 -0.72 2.70 0.88
N SER A 45 -0.71 3.93 0.37
CA SER A 45 -1.86 4.49 -0.36
C SER A 45 -2.17 3.69 -1.62
N GLU A 46 -1.14 3.31 -2.39
CA GLU A 46 -1.34 2.52 -3.60
C GLU A 46 -1.81 1.09 -3.28
N ALA A 47 -1.25 0.45 -2.26
CA ALA A 47 -1.72 -0.87 -1.82
C ALA A 47 -3.19 -0.82 -1.36
N LEU A 48 -3.57 0.23 -0.61
CA LEU A 48 -4.94 0.43 -0.16
C LEU A 48 -5.89 0.66 -1.34
N ARG A 49 -5.48 1.47 -2.33
CA ARG A 49 -6.24 1.69 -3.57
C ARG A 49 -6.48 0.37 -4.32
N LEU A 50 -5.45 -0.47 -4.44
CA LEU A 50 -5.55 -1.78 -5.07
C LEU A 50 -6.48 -2.72 -4.29
N ALA A 51 -6.34 -2.76 -2.96
CA ALA A 51 -7.20 -3.57 -2.10
C ALA A 51 -8.68 -3.22 -2.25
N ILE A 52 -9.01 -1.92 -2.28
CA ILE A 52 -10.38 -1.44 -2.49
C ILE A 52 -10.87 -1.78 -3.90
N ALA A 53 -10.05 -1.56 -4.93
CA ALA A 53 -10.41 -1.88 -6.32
C ALA A 53 -10.68 -3.38 -6.54
N GLU A 54 -9.99 -4.24 -5.80
CA GLU A 54 -10.16 -5.70 -5.82
C GLU A 54 -11.21 -6.22 -4.84
N SER A 55 -11.99 -5.34 -4.18
CA SER A 55 -13.01 -5.71 -3.19
C SER A 55 -12.46 -6.53 -2.00
N ARG A 56 -11.20 -6.28 -1.59
CA ARG A 56 -10.58 -6.89 -0.39
C ARG A 56 -11.06 -6.25 0.92
N GLY A 57 -11.72 -5.11 0.83
CA GLY A 57 -12.24 -4.31 1.93
C GLY A 57 -12.59 -2.90 1.44
N ASP A 58 -13.07 -2.06 2.33
CA ASP A 58 -13.33 -0.64 2.10
C ASP A 58 -12.40 0.24 2.95
N SER A 59 -12.40 1.55 2.71
CA SER A 59 -11.54 2.48 3.44
C SER A 59 -11.76 2.48 4.95
N ASP A 60 -12.90 2.00 5.44
CA ASP A 60 -13.29 2.03 6.84
C ASP A 60 -12.94 0.71 7.56
N SER A 61 -12.83 -0.38 6.82
CA SER A 61 -12.56 -1.74 7.32
C SER A 61 -11.11 -2.19 7.18
N ILE A 62 -10.30 -1.54 6.33
CA ILE A 62 -8.91 -1.96 6.09
C ILE A 62 -7.90 -0.80 6.13
N PHE A 63 -6.65 -1.12 6.44
CA PHE A 63 -5.51 -0.22 6.30
C PHE A 63 -4.29 -0.93 5.73
N ALA A 64 -3.36 -0.17 5.16
CA ALA A 64 -2.13 -0.70 4.58
C ALA A 64 -0.91 -0.28 5.40
N LYS A 65 0.09 -1.16 5.48
CA LYS A 65 1.39 -0.83 6.11
C LYS A 65 2.53 -1.47 5.35
N VAL A 66 3.60 -0.71 5.09
CA VAL A 66 4.82 -1.28 4.50
C VAL A 66 5.47 -2.24 5.50
N ARG A 67 5.90 -3.40 5.01
CA ARG A 67 6.67 -4.37 5.81
C ARG A 67 8.10 -3.86 5.98
N GLU A 68 8.54 -3.72 7.24
CA GLU A 68 9.90 -3.36 7.63
C GLU A 68 10.94 -4.40 7.20
#